data_AF-A0A842YFA3-F1
#
_entry.id   AF-A0A842YFA3-F1
#
_cell.length_a   1.000
_cell.length_b   1.000
_cell.length_c   1.000
_cell.angle_alpha   90.00
_cell.angle_beta   90.00
_cell.angle_gamma   90.00
#
_symmetry.space_group_name_H-M   'P 1'
#
loop_
_entity.id
_entity.type
_entity.pdbx_description
1 polymer ?
#
loop_
_entity_poly.entity_id
_entity_poly.type
_entity_poly.pdbx_seq_one_letter_code
_entity_poly.pdbx_strand_id
1 'polypeptide(L)' 'ALIEGTKKLFKVPENVTPLGIVSLGYPAETKPPRENYNPEKVHRNKW' A
#
# COMPACT_ATOMS: atom_id res chain seq x y z
N ALA A 1 5.80 -14.68 4.41
CA ALA A 1 5.63 -14.05 5.73
C ALA A 1 4.30 -13.30 5.84
N LEU A 2 4.13 -12.12 5.21
CA LEU A 2 2.88 -11.32 5.33
C LEU A 2 1.65 -12.04 4.77
N ILE A 3 1.67 -12.42 3.49
CA ILE A 3 0.52 -13.03 2.80
C ILE A 3 0.04 -14.29 3.52
N GLU A 4 0.95 -15.22 3.81
CA GLU A 4 0.62 -16.49 4.48
C GLU A 4 0.12 -16.28 5.92
N GLY A 5 0.74 -15.37 6.68
CA GLY A 5 0.31 -15.04 8.04
C GLY A 5 -1.09 -14.44 8.07
N THR A 6 -1.38 -13.49 7.18
CA THR A 6 -2.72 -12.89 7.05
C THR A 6 -3.76 -13.92 6.63
N LYS A 7 -3.44 -14.79 5.65
CA LYS A 7 -4.36 -15.86 5.22
C LYS A 7 -4.71 -16.80 6.38
N LYS A 8 -3.72 -17.23 7.16
CA LYS A 8 -3.92 -18.11 8.32
C LYS A 8 -4.73 -17.43 9.44
N LEU A 9 -4.38 -16.20 9.80
CA LEU A 9 -5.02 -15.46 10.89
C LEU A 9 -6.52 -15.21 10.64
N PHE A 10 -6.86 -14.78 9.42
CA PHE A 10 -8.24 -14.44 9.06
C PHE A 10 -8.98 -15.57 8.33
N LYS A 11 -8.38 -16.76 8.20
CA LYS A 11 -8.94 -17.92 7.48
C LYS A 11 -9.39 -17.57 6.07
N VAL A 12 -8.55 -16.82 5.36
CA VAL A 12 -8.83 -16.37 3.99
C VAL A 12 -8.82 -17.58 3.04
N PRO A 13 -9.81 -17.74 2.14
CA PRO A 13 -9.82 -18.81 1.14
C PRO A 13 -8.58 -18.83 0.24
N GLU A 14 -8.22 -20.00 -0.28
CA GLU A 14 -6.99 -20.18 -1.07
C GLU A 14 -6.96 -19.29 -2.32
N ASN A 15 -8.10 -19.17 -2.99
CA ASN A 15 -8.28 -18.39 -4.22
C ASN A 15 -8.31 -16.87 -4.01
N VAL A 16 -8.23 -16.39 -2.77
CA VAL A 16 -8.22 -14.96 -2.44
C VAL A 16 -6.82 -14.56 -1.98
N THR A 17 -6.24 -13.51 -2.58
CA THR A 17 -4.92 -13.00 -2.20
C THR A 17 -5.06 -11.63 -1.53
N PRO A 18 -4.68 -11.51 -0.24
CA PRO A 18 -4.65 -10.21 0.43
C PRO A 18 -3.64 -9.27 -0.24
N LEU A 19 -4.08 -8.06 -0.58
CA LEU A 19 -3.23 -7.02 -1.17
C LEU A 19 -2.37 -6.30 -0.12
N GLY A 20 -2.94 -6.04 1.06
CA GLY A 20 -2.26 -5.33 2.14
C GLY A 20 -3.17 -5.13 3.35
N ILE A 21 -2.61 -4.56 4.42
CA ILE A 21 -3.33 -4.18 5.64
C ILE A 21 -3.13 -2.67 5.83
N VAL A 22 -4.23 -1.95 6.05
CA VAL A 22 -4.21 -0.51 6.34
C VAL A 22 -4.60 -0.31 7.80
N SER A 23 -3.66 0.20 8.60
CA SER A 23 -3.93 0.58 9.99
C SER A 23 -4.46 2.01 10.03
N LEU A 24 -5.49 2.23 10.85
CA LEU A 24 -6.12 3.54 11.05
C LEU A 24 -6.15 3.87 12.55
N GLY A 25 -6.03 5.16 12.87
CA GLY A 25 -6.02 5.66 14.24
C GLY A 25 -5.69 7.14 14.31
N TYR A 26 -5.58 7.68 15.54
CA TYR A 26 -5.14 9.06 15.75
C TYR A 26 -3.62 9.17 15.57
N PRO A 27 -3.12 10.11 14.73
CA PRO A 27 -1.68 10.27 14.52
C PRO A 27 -0.96 10.68 15.81
N ALA A 28 0.15 10.01 16.11
CA ALA A 28 1.04 10.43 17.20
C ALA A 28 1.91 11.65 16.83
N GLU A 29 1.99 11.98 15.54
CA GLU A 29 2.80 13.07 15.00
C GLU A 29 2.18 13.66 13.73
N THR A 30 2.55 14.90 13.40
CA THR A 30 2.19 15.56 12.15
C THR A 30 3.37 15.51 11.18
N LYS A 31 3.21 14.84 10.04
CA LYS A 31 4.23 14.77 8.98
C LYS A 31 3.99 15.85 7.93
N PRO A 32 5.05 16.45 7.37
CA PRO A 32 4.89 17.31 6.20
C PRO A 32 4.39 16.49 5.00
N PRO A 33 3.71 17.12 4.02
CA PRO A 33 3.34 16.47 2.77
C PRO A 33 4.58 15.89 2.06
N ARG A 34 4.41 14.74 1.39
CA ARG A 34 5.50 14.16 0.56
C ARG A 34 5.61 14.90 -0.77
N GLU A 35 6.84 15.21 -1.16
CA GLU A 35 7.16 15.68 -2.52
C GLU A 35 7.28 14.47 -3.45
N ASN A 36 6.22 14.19 -4.21
CA ASN A 36 6.16 13.01 -5.10
C ASN A 36 6.28 13.35 -6.60
N TYR A 37 6.39 14.64 -6.96
CA TYR A 37 6.50 15.04 -8.36
C TYR A 37 7.86 14.62 -8.92
N ASN A 38 7.85 13.84 -10.00
CA ASN A 38 9.05 13.52 -10.76
C ASN A 38 8.81 13.88 -12.25
N PRO A 39 9.52 14.89 -12.79
CA PRO A 39 9.37 15.30 -14.19
C PRO A 39 9.78 14.21 -15.19
N GLU A 40 10.66 13.28 -14.82
CA GLU A 40 11.07 12.16 -15.69
C GLU A 40 9.93 11.16 -15.95
N LYS A 41 8.91 11.14 -15.08
CA LYS A 41 7.70 10.31 -15.26
C LYS A 41 6.63 11.00 -16.12
N VAL A 42 6.91 12.21 -16.63
CA VAL A 42 5.96 12.98 -17.45
C VAL A 42 6.33 12.84 -18.91
N HIS A 43 5.54 12.06 -19.63
CA HIS A 43 5.78 11.74 -21.04
C HIS A 43 4.79 12.51 -21.93
N ARG A 44 5.29 13.20 -22.98
CA ARG A 44 4.46 14.00 -23.90
C ARG A 44 4.41 13.33 -25.27
N ASN A 45 3.19 13.14 -25.78
CA ASN A 45 2.87 12.54 -27.10
C ASN A 45 3.28 11.08 -27.31
N LYS A 46 4.23 10.58 -26.53
CA LYS A 46 4.68 9.20 -26.47
C LYS A 46 5.18 8.93 -25.06
N TRP A 47 5.29 7.65 -24.70
CA TRP A 47 6.12 7.22 -23.58
C TRP A 47 7.58 7.61 -23.82
#